data_AF-N1U7M8-F1
#
_entry.id   AF-N1U7M8-F1
#
_cell.length_a   1.000
_cell.length_b   1.000
_cell.length_c   1.000
_cell.angle_alpha   90.00
_cell.angle_beta   90.00
_cell.angle_gamma   90.00
#
_symmetry.space_group_name_H-M   'P 1'
#
loop_
_entity.id
_entity.type
_entity.pdbx_description
1 polymer ?
#
loop_
_entity_poly.entity_id
_entity_poly.type
_entity_poly.pdbx_seq_one_letter_code
_entity_poly.pdbx_strand_id
1 'polypeptide(L)'
;MNFLEFSIKVLKESNRPLTHIEIWEIGKEKGYDTRVSSKGKTPWQTIAARIYVDIRDNTNSPFIKLKLRPTKFFLKELMSKELEKLIQYDEDNSASIKKKELKFAERDLHKYLSYYLYNYHFIYSKTIFHENSNKKFLLNGHILMLSAFILQSLIGKMKS
;
A
#
# COMPACT_ATOMS: atom_id res chain seq x y z
N MET A 1 30.11 2.81 3.80
CA MET A 1 29.13 3.84 3.41
C MET A 1 27.80 3.55 4.12
N ASN A 2 27.15 4.56 4.70
CA ASN A 2 25.82 4.39 5.33
C ASN A 2 24.71 4.50 4.27
N PHE A 3 23.50 4.00 4.56
CA PHE A 3 22.33 4.09 3.67
C PHE A 3 21.93 5.55 3.35
N LEU A 4 22.10 6.47 4.30
CA LEU A 4 21.84 7.89 4.06
C LEU A 4 22.86 8.48 3.07
N GLU A 5 24.14 8.23 3.30
CA GLU A 5 25.23 8.68 2.44
C GLU A 5 25.12 8.09 1.02
N PHE A 6 24.76 6.81 0.92
CA PHE A 6 24.41 6.13 -0.34
C PHE A 6 23.34 6.91 -1.09
N SER A 7 22.25 7.23 -0.40
CA SER A 7 21.09 7.92 -1.00
C SER A 7 21.43 9.33 -1.45
N ILE A 8 22.22 10.07 -0.64
CA ILE A 8 22.70 11.41 -1.01
C ILE A 8 23.52 11.34 -2.29
N LYS A 9 24.48 10.42 -2.38
CA LYS A 9 25.34 10.28 -3.56
C LYS A 9 24.51 9.98 -4.83
N VAL A 10 23.62 9.00 -4.76
CA VAL A 10 22.77 8.62 -5.90
C VAL A 10 21.86 9.77 -6.34
N LEU A 11 21.26 10.49 -5.38
CA LEU A 11 20.40 11.65 -5.67
C LEU A 11 21.19 12.82 -6.26
N LYS A 12 22.41 13.10 -5.77
CA LYS A 12 23.28 14.15 -6.32
C LYS A 12 23.65 13.88 -7.77
N GLU A 13 23.97 12.65 -8.10
CA GLU A 13 24.35 12.28 -9.47
C GLU A 13 23.17 12.21 -10.43
N SER A 14 21.99 11.82 -9.94
CA SER A 14 20.80 11.69 -10.79
C SER A 14 20.11 13.03 -11.05
N ASN A 15 20.32 14.02 -10.17
CA ASN A 15 19.74 15.36 -10.20
C ASN A 15 18.22 15.40 -10.51
N ARG A 16 17.50 14.34 -10.13
CA ARG A 16 16.06 14.20 -10.30
C ARG A 16 15.42 13.56 -9.07
N PRO A 17 14.13 13.83 -8.78
CA PRO A 17 13.38 13.09 -7.78
C PRO A 17 13.33 11.60 -8.08
N LEU A 18 13.67 10.77 -7.08
CA LEU A 18 13.70 9.31 -7.20
C LEU A 18 12.86 8.63 -6.12
N THR A 19 12.27 7.50 -6.46
CA THR A 19 11.70 6.58 -5.47
C THR A 19 12.81 5.80 -4.75
N HIS A 20 12.51 5.27 -3.56
CA HIS A 20 13.46 4.45 -2.81
C HIS A 20 13.90 3.17 -3.55
N ILE A 21 13.09 2.67 -4.48
CA ILE A 21 13.42 1.54 -5.36
C ILE A 21 14.46 1.99 -6.39
N GLU A 22 14.16 3.08 -7.11
CA GLU A 22 15.09 3.63 -8.12
C GLU A 22 16.45 4.02 -7.50
N ILE A 23 16.45 4.59 -6.29
CA ILE A 23 17.70 4.92 -5.57
C ILE A 23 18.57 3.68 -5.39
N TRP A 24 17.96 2.55 -5.02
CA TRP A 24 18.67 1.28 -4.87
C TRP A 24 19.16 0.71 -6.20
N GLU A 25 18.32 0.73 -7.23
CA GLU A 25 18.65 0.20 -8.56
C GLU A 25 19.81 0.96 -9.20
N ILE A 26 19.76 2.29 -9.20
CA ILE A 26 20.82 3.15 -9.75
C ILE A 26 22.12 2.95 -8.96
N GLY A 27 22.04 2.88 -7.64
CA GLY A 27 23.22 2.64 -6.83
C GLY A 27 23.83 1.25 -7.05
N LYS A 28 23.01 0.24 -7.38
CA LYS A 28 23.47 -1.10 -7.76
C LYS A 28 24.13 -1.10 -9.15
N GLU A 29 23.52 -0.42 -10.12
CA GLU A 29 24.09 -0.23 -11.46
C GLU A 29 25.48 0.44 -11.41
N LYS A 30 25.66 1.38 -10.48
CA LYS A 30 26.93 2.08 -10.24
C LYS A 30 27.92 1.32 -9.34
N GLY A 31 27.55 0.15 -8.82
CA GLY A 31 28.40 -0.67 -7.96
C GLY A 31 28.63 -0.10 -6.55
N TYR A 32 27.75 0.80 -6.08
CA TYR A 32 27.80 1.32 -4.71
C TYR A 32 27.22 0.35 -3.67
N ASP A 33 26.52 -0.69 -4.12
CA ASP A 33 25.98 -1.74 -3.25
C ASP A 33 27.12 -2.43 -2.47
N THR A 34 28.27 -2.67 -3.09
CA THR A 34 29.44 -3.31 -2.47
C THR A 34 30.01 -2.52 -1.29
N ARG A 35 29.79 -1.20 -1.25
CA ARG A 35 30.27 -0.29 -0.20
C ARG A 35 29.27 -0.12 0.94
N VAL A 36 28.04 -0.61 0.77
CA VAL A 36 26.98 -0.61 1.77
C VAL A 36 26.85 -2.04 2.30
N SER A 37 27.11 -2.25 3.59
CA SER A 37 26.99 -3.58 4.20
C SER A 37 25.51 -3.96 4.37
N SER A 38 24.86 -4.29 3.26
CA SER A 38 23.46 -4.69 3.17
C SER A 38 23.35 -6.20 3.41
N LYS A 39 23.05 -6.62 4.64
CA LYS A 39 22.77 -8.04 4.97
C LYS A 39 21.29 -8.43 4.84
N GLY A 40 20.41 -7.49 4.48
CA GLY A 40 18.95 -7.68 4.45
C GLY A 40 18.42 -8.11 3.08
N LYS A 41 17.24 -8.74 3.07
CA LYS A 41 16.53 -9.13 1.83
C LYS A 41 15.96 -7.93 1.05
N THR A 42 15.70 -6.81 1.72
CA THR A 42 15.01 -5.63 1.16
C THR A 42 15.74 -4.31 1.47
N PRO A 43 16.96 -4.10 0.92
CA PRO A 43 17.75 -2.88 1.16
C PRO A 43 17.03 -1.58 0.76
N TRP A 44 16.21 -1.59 -0.30
CA TRP A 44 15.41 -0.41 -0.70
C TRP A 44 14.40 0.02 0.38
N GLN A 45 13.81 -0.93 1.13
CA GLN A 45 12.92 -0.59 2.25
C GLN A 45 13.71 0.00 3.43
N THR A 46 14.92 -0.50 3.66
CA THR A 46 15.81 0.05 4.69
C THR A 46 16.22 1.48 4.35
N ILE A 47 16.52 1.77 3.07
CA ILE A 47 16.78 3.13 2.59
C ILE A 47 15.59 4.04 2.88
N ALA A 48 14.39 3.64 2.48
CA ALA A 48 13.18 4.41 2.74
C ALA A 48 13.00 4.68 4.24
N ALA A 49 13.08 3.65 5.09
CA ALA A 49 12.94 3.79 6.53
C ALA A 49 13.96 4.76 7.13
N ARG A 50 15.23 4.67 6.71
CA ARG A 50 16.30 5.57 7.18
C ARG A 50 16.06 7.02 6.75
N ILE A 51 15.65 7.25 5.50
CA ILE A 51 15.30 8.60 5.03
C ILE A 51 14.09 9.16 5.80
N TYR A 52 13.06 8.35 6.06
CA TYR A 52 11.90 8.78 6.82
C TYR A 52 12.24 9.15 8.26
N VAL A 53 13.07 8.34 8.92
CA VAL A 53 13.55 8.63 10.28
C VAL A 53 14.40 9.90 10.29
N ASP A 54 15.28 10.08 9.32
CA ASP A 54 16.12 11.28 9.21
C ASP A 54 15.27 12.55 9.01
N ILE A 55 14.27 12.52 8.13
CA ILE A 55 13.35 13.65 7.93
C ILE A 55 12.52 13.96 9.19
N ARG A 56 12.17 12.94 9.99
CA ARG A 56 11.38 13.11 11.21
C ARG A 56 12.21 13.65 12.38
N ASP A 57 13.40 13.09 12.58
CA ASP A 57 14.22 13.34 13.77
C ASP A 57 15.17 14.54 13.55
N ASN A 58 15.58 14.82 12.30
CA ASN A 58 16.46 15.93 11.95
C ASN A 58 15.71 17.05 11.22
N THR A 59 15.57 18.21 11.87
CA THR A 59 14.96 19.41 11.29
C THR A 59 15.75 20.00 10.11
N ASN A 60 17.07 19.75 10.08
CA ASN A 60 17.97 20.13 8.99
C ASN A 60 18.34 18.96 8.07
N SER A 61 17.45 17.97 7.92
CA SER A 61 17.67 16.87 6.99
C SER A 61 17.96 17.40 5.56
N PRO A 62 18.96 16.84 4.86
CA PRO A 62 19.23 17.20 3.47
C PRO A 62 18.16 16.67 2.51
N PHE A 63 17.29 15.77 2.98
CA PHE A 63 16.25 15.14 2.17
C PHE A 63 14.95 15.92 2.25
N ILE A 64 14.22 15.92 1.13
CA ILE A 64 12.85 16.41 1.06
C ILE A 64 11.96 15.32 0.48
N LYS A 65 10.81 15.12 1.12
CA LYS A 65 9.76 14.22 0.67
C LYS A 65 8.84 14.96 -0.28
N LEU A 66 8.68 14.43 -1.49
CA LEU A 66 7.72 14.93 -2.46
C LEU A 66 6.46 14.06 -2.40
N LYS A 67 5.29 14.67 -2.25
CA LYS A 67 4.00 13.95 -2.17
C LYS A 67 3.49 13.50 -3.55
N LEU A 68 4.41 13.06 -4.40
CA LEU A 68 4.08 12.41 -5.67
C LEU A 68 3.56 10.98 -5.41
N ARG A 69 2.87 10.39 -6.39
CA ARG A 69 2.44 8.99 -6.36
C ARG A 69 3.10 8.21 -7.50
N PRO A 70 4.06 7.31 -7.23
CA PRO A 70 4.62 6.93 -5.93
C PRO A 70 5.49 8.04 -5.31
N THR A 71 5.64 8.02 -3.97
CA THR A 71 6.40 9.03 -3.23
C THR A 71 7.86 9.04 -3.66
N LYS A 72 8.35 10.23 -4.00
CA LYS A 72 9.74 10.46 -4.41
C LYS A 72 10.48 11.28 -3.36
N PHE A 73 11.78 11.07 -3.30
CA PHE A 73 12.70 11.81 -2.46
C PHE A 73 13.64 12.63 -3.33
N PHE A 74 14.04 13.78 -2.81
CA PHE A 74 15.02 14.65 -3.45
C PHE A 74 15.90 15.33 -2.42
N LEU A 75 16.90 16.09 -2.87
CA LEU A 75 17.79 16.85 -2.00
C LEU A 75 17.38 18.32 -1.95
N LYS A 76 17.36 18.89 -0.75
CA LYS A 76 17.00 20.30 -0.53
C LYS A 76 17.95 21.27 -1.24
N GLU A 77 19.24 20.91 -1.31
CA GLU A 77 20.29 21.70 -1.99
C GLU A 77 20.06 21.85 -3.50
N LEU A 78 19.39 20.87 -4.13
CA LEU A 78 19.19 20.82 -5.57
C LEU A 78 17.79 21.31 -5.99
N MET A 79 16.97 21.74 -5.03
CA MET A 79 15.63 22.24 -5.32
C MET A 79 15.70 23.54 -6.11
N SER A 80 15.12 23.52 -7.31
CA SER A 80 14.88 24.71 -8.11
C SER A 80 13.42 25.13 -7.98
N LYS A 81 13.17 26.45 -8.10
CA LYS A 81 11.81 27.04 -8.07
C LYS A 81 10.90 26.50 -9.18
N GLU A 82 11.49 25.95 -10.24
CA GLU A 82 10.78 25.32 -11.35
C GLU A 82 10.30 23.91 -11.00
N LEU A 83 11.12 23.14 -10.27
CA LEU A 83 10.74 21.82 -9.79
C LEU A 83 9.60 21.90 -8.78
N GLU A 84 9.61 22.91 -7.89
CA GLU A 84 8.52 23.17 -6.94
C GLU A 84 7.17 23.38 -7.63
N LYS A 85 7.14 24.12 -8.75
CA LYS A 85 5.92 24.34 -9.54
C LYS A 85 5.40 23.06 -10.19
N LEU A 86 6.29 22.22 -10.70
CA LEU A 86 5.91 20.93 -11.30
C LEU A 86 5.30 19.98 -10.27
N ILE A 87 5.81 19.99 -9.03
CA ILE A 87 5.27 19.18 -7.94
C ILE A 87 3.85 19.64 -7.55
N GLN A 88 3.62 20.95 -7.44
CA GLN A 88 2.29 21.49 -7.13
C GLN A 88 1.25 21.12 -8.18
N TYR A 89 1.61 21.20 -9.46
CA TYR A 89 0.72 20.84 -10.56
C TYR A 89 0.30 19.36 -10.52
N ASP A 90 1.20 18.45 -10.14
CA ASP A 90 0.91 17.02 -10.02
C ASP A 90 0.04 16.71 -8.78
N GLU A 91 0.21 17.47 -7.67
CA GLU A 91 -0.67 17.37 -6.50
C GLU A 91 -2.12 17.72 -6.86
N ASP A 92 -2.33 18.82 -7.59
CA ASP A 92 -3.64 19.30 -8.03
C ASP A 92 -4.32 18.33 -9.03
N ASN A 93 -3.54 17.71 -9.92
CA ASN A 93 -4.05 16.73 -10.87
C ASN A 93 -4.28 15.34 -10.24
N SER A 94 -3.48 14.91 -9.26
CA SER A 94 -3.75 13.63 -8.58
C SER A 94 -4.98 13.68 -7.67
N ALA A 95 -5.37 14.88 -7.21
CA ALA A 95 -6.65 15.12 -6.54
C ALA A 95 -7.83 15.07 -7.53
N SER A 96 -7.60 15.31 -8.83
CA SER A 96 -8.63 15.26 -9.88
C SER A 96 -8.87 13.84 -10.44
N ILE A 97 -7.94 12.89 -10.21
CA ILE A 97 -8.24 11.46 -10.26
C ILE A 97 -9.04 11.08 -9.00
N LYS A 98 -10.17 11.75 -8.78
CA LYS A 98 -11.27 11.16 -8.04
C LYS A 98 -11.48 9.79 -8.66
N LYS A 99 -11.49 8.73 -7.84
CA LYS A 99 -12.08 7.44 -8.23
C LYS A 99 -13.28 7.80 -9.10
N LYS A 100 -13.26 7.43 -10.38
CA LYS A 100 -14.47 7.51 -11.21
C LYS A 100 -15.49 6.77 -10.37
N GLU A 101 -16.39 7.48 -9.71
CA GLU A 101 -17.48 6.85 -8.97
C GLU A 101 -18.20 6.07 -10.05
N LEU A 102 -18.04 4.75 -9.99
CA LEU A 102 -18.71 3.87 -10.92
C LEU A 102 -20.19 4.19 -10.72
N LYS A 103 -20.85 4.67 -11.77
CA LYS A 103 -22.29 4.98 -11.72
C LYS A 103 -23.15 3.75 -11.43
N PHE A 104 -22.54 2.57 -11.39
CA PHE A 104 -23.17 1.28 -11.23
C PHE A 104 -22.86 0.73 -9.84
N ALA A 105 -23.88 0.17 -9.21
CA ALA A 105 -23.71 -0.55 -7.96
C ALA A 105 -23.19 -1.96 -8.27
N GLU A 106 -22.43 -2.57 -7.35
CA GLU A 106 -21.91 -3.94 -7.50
C GLU A 106 -23.01 -4.96 -7.85
N ARG A 107 -24.24 -4.74 -7.37
CA ARG A 107 -25.42 -5.56 -7.68
C ARG A 107 -25.74 -5.64 -9.18
N ASP A 108 -25.47 -4.57 -9.92
CA ASP A 108 -25.79 -4.50 -11.35
C ASP A 108 -24.90 -5.45 -12.14
N LEU A 109 -23.67 -5.67 -11.65
CA LEU A 109 -22.73 -6.64 -12.20
C LEU A 109 -23.11 -8.09 -11.87
N HIS A 110 -23.75 -8.33 -10.71
CA HIS A 110 -24.03 -9.68 -10.23
C HIS A 110 -24.92 -10.49 -11.19
N LYS A 111 -25.86 -9.85 -11.91
CA LYS A 111 -26.71 -10.54 -12.91
C LYS A 111 -25.87 -11.20 -14.01
N TYR A 112 -24.92 -10.46 -14.57
CA TYR A 112 -24.05 -10.95 -15.65
C TYR A 112 -23.08 -12.01 -15.14
N LEU A 113 -22.50 -11.79 -13.95
CA LEU A 113 -21.61 -12.75 -13.32
C LEU A 113 -22.33 -14.07 -13.00
N SER A 114 -23.54 -14.00 -12.45
CA SER A 114 -24.33 -15.20 -12.11
C SER A 114 -24.72 -16.00 -13.33
N TYR A 115 -25.10 -15.31 -14.42
CA TYR A 115 -25.38 -15.95 -15.69
C TYR A 115 -24.13 -16.69 -16.21
N TYR A 116 -22.96 -16.05 -16.21
CA TYR A 116 -21.72 -16.69 -16.62
C TYR A 116 -21.38 -17.92 -15.78
N LEU A 117 -21.42 -17.78 -14.44
CA LEU A 117 -21.10 -18.86 -13.51
C LEU A 117 -22.04 -20.06 -13.65
N TYR A 118 -23.34 -19.81 -13.86
CA TYR A 118 -24.30 -20.89 -14.06
C TYR A 118 -24.08 -21.62 -15.40
N ASN A 119 -23.91 -20.88 -16.50
CA ASN A 119 -23.83 -21.49 -17.83
C ASN A 119 -22.51 -22.25 -18.07
N TYR A 120 -21.39 -21.76 -17.54
CA TYR A 120 -20.07 -22.36 -17.81
C TYR A 120 -19.55 -23.24 -16.69
N HIS A 121 -20.01 -23.02 -15.44
CA HIS A 121 -19.46 -23.69 -14.28
C HIS A 121 -20.51 -24.37 -13.39
N PHE A 122 -21.81 -24.27 -13.71
CA PHE A 122 -22.91 -24.78 -12.88
C PHE A 122 -22.84 -24.30 -11.42
N ILE A 123 -22.30 -23.10 -11.19
CA ILE A 123 -22.17 -22.49 -9.86
C ILE A 123 -23.32 -21.52 -9.63
N TYR A 124 -23.97 -21.63 -8.47
CA TYR A 124 -24.98 -20.69 -8.01
C TYR A 124 -24.36 -19.60 -7.13
N SER A 125 -24.44 -18.35 -7.56
CA SER A 125 -24.00 -17.17 -6.79
C SER A 125 -25.17 -16.41 -6.16
N LYS A 126 -24.94 -15.85 -4.98
CA LYS A 126 -25.92 -15.05 -4.24
C LYS A 126 -25.30 -13.72 -3.83
N THR A 127 -25.98 -12.62 -4.10
CA THR A 127 -25.55 -11.28 -3.69
C THR A 127 -25.70 -11.12 -2.18
N ILE A 128 -24.65 -10.61 -1.52
CA ILE A 128 -24.68 -10.29 -0.08
C ILE A 128 -24.97 -8.78 0.07
N PHE A 129 -26.12 -8.45 0.66
CA PHE A 129 -26.54 -7.07 0.92
C PHE A 129 -25.87 -6.52 2.18
N HIS A 130 -24.69 -5.91 2.02
CA HIS A 130 -23.97 -5.31 3.14
C HIS A 130 -24.70 -4.10 3.77
N GLU A 131 -25.55 -3.43 3.00
CA GLU A 131 -26.36 -2.28 3.43
C GLU A 131 -27.44 -2.62 4.48
N ASN A 132 -27.93 -3.87 4.48
CA ASN A 132 -28.98 -4.32 5.39
C ASN A 132 -28.42 -4.94 6.69
N SER A 133 -27.10 -5.00 6.84
CA SER A 133 -26.47 -5.57 8.03
C SER A 133 -26.42 -4.54 9.16
N ASN A 134 -27.40 -4.58 10.05
CA ASN A 134 -27.39 -3.81 11.29
C ASN A 134 -26.23 -4.32 12.17
N LYS A 135 -25.17 -3.51 12.36
CA LYS A 135 -23.93 -3.88 13.08
C LYS A 135 -24.17 -4.48 14.49
N LYS A 136 -25.36 -4.29 15.07
CA LYS A 136 -25.77 -4.85 16.37
C LYS A 136 -25.96 -6.38 16.38
N PHE A 137 -26.21 -7.02 15.24
CA PHE A 137 -26.48 -8.47 15.22
C PHE A 137 -25.22 -9.34 15.41
N LEU A 138 -24.04 -8.81 15.08
CA LEU A 138 -22.76 -9.53 15.14
C LEU A 138 -22.26 -9.82 16.56
N LEU A 139 -22.70 -9.06 17.58
CA LEU A 139 -22.31 -9.30 18.98
C LEU A 139 -23.10 -10.44 19.63
N ASN A 140 -24.36 -10.66 19.21
CA ASN A 140 -25.22 -11.70 19.80
C ASN A 140 -25.11 -13.05 19.08
N GLY A 141 -24.74 -13.06 17.79
CA GLY A 141 -24.56 -14.31 17.02
C GLY A 141 -23.36 -15.15 17.49
N HIS A 142 -22.29 -14.52 17.97
CA HIS A 142 -21.09 -15.24 18.40
C HIS A 142 -21.31 -16.04 19.70
N ILE A 143 -22.22 -15.58 20.57
CA ILE A 143 -22.59 -16.26 21.83
C ILE A 143 -23.52 -17.45 21.57
N LEU A 144 -24.45 -17.32 20.60
CA LEU A 144 -25.36 -18.42 20.23
C LEU A 144 -24.68 -19.54 19.44
N MET A 145 -23.66 -19.23 18.64
CA MET A 145 -22.89 -20.26 17.91
C MET A 145 -22.03 -21.11 18.85
N LEU A 146 -21.48 -20.51 19.92
CA LEU A 146 -20.71 -21.24 20.92
C LEU A 146 -21.60 -22.15 21.79
N SER A 147 -22.83 -21.73 22.13
CA SER A 147 -23.75 -22.58 22.90
C SER A 147 -24.30 -23.75 22.07
N ALA A 148 -24.58 -23.54 20.78
CA ALA A 148 -25.04 -24.60 19.88
C ALA A 148 -23.95 -25.67 19.63
N PHE A 149 -22.68 -25.26 19.50
CA PHE A 149 -21.57 -26.18 19.27
C PHE A 149 -21.27 -27.05 20.50
N ILE A 150 -21.41 -26.48 21.71
CA ILE A 150 -21.23 -27.22 22.96
C ILE A 150 -22.38 -28.22 23.18
N LEU A 151 -23.63 -27.85 22.88
CA LEU A 151 -24.78 -28.77 23.04
C LEU A 151 -24.70 -29.96 22.08
N GLN A 152 -24.25 -29.75 20.84
CA GLN A 152 -24.17 -30.80 19.83
C GLN A 152 -23.01 -31.78 20.10
N SER A 153 -21.92 -31.29 20.71
CA SER A 153 -20.80 -32.14 21.14
C SER A 153 -21.14 -32.99 22.38
N LEU A 154 -22.08 -32.56 23.23
CA LEU A 154 -22.52 -33.33 24.41
C LEU A 154 -23.54 -34.42 24.05
N ILE A 155 -24.43 -34.17 23.09
CA ILE A 155 -25.40 -35.18 22.62
C ILE A 155 -24.71 -36.36 21.89
N GLY A 156 -23.59 -36.12 21.20
CA GLY A 156 -22.86 -37.15 20.46
C GLY A 156 -22.08 -38.15 21.33
N LYS A 157 -21.88 -37.86 22.63
CA LYS A 157 -21.06 -38.68 23.53
C LYS A 157 -21.85 -39.62 24.45
N MET A 158 -23.19 -39.54 24.47
CA MET A 158 -24.06 -40.44 25.24
C MET A 158 -24.66 -41.58 24.41
N LYS A 159 -24.26 -41.76 23.15
CA LYS A 159 -24.84 -42.77 22.24
C LYS A 159 -23.81 -43.78 21.69
N SER A 160 -22.69 -43.96 22.38
CA SER A 160 -21.73 -45.04 22.15
C SER A 160 -21.65 -45.95 23.36
#